data_AF-A0AAU0F0F0-F1
#
_entry.id   AF-A0AAU0F0F0-F1
#
_cell.length_a   1.000
_cell.length_b   1.000
_cell.length_c   1.000
_cell.angle_alpha   90.00
_cell.angle_beta   90.00
_cell.angle_gamma   90.00
#
_symmetry.space_group_name_H-M   'P 1'
#
loop_
_entity.id
_entity.type
_entity.pdbx_description
1 polymer ?
#
loop_
_entity_poly.entity_id
_entity_poly.type
_entity_poly.pdbx_seq_one_letter_code
_entity_poly.pdbx_strand_id
1 'polypeptide(L)'
;MLHPYHVGSVEVWHNAKTQTFEITGKFFTDDLENAINERFKTSLYFHNEKSKALMNRYLEQYLLETIKVQTQQQVLKLNYVGFEEDREAVNVYLESVPVKRPRQVEAKVNTLYNLFDDQI
;
A
#
# COMPACT_ATOMS: atom_id res chain seq x y z
N MET A 1 -10.26 26.19 1.00
CA MET A 1 -9.95 25.72 -0.37
C MET A 1 -10.10 24.20 -0.31
N LEU A 2 -11.22 23.65 -0.79
CA LEU A 2 -11.41 22.20 -0.82
C LEU A 2 -10.46 21.62 -1.87
N HIS A 3 -9.56 20.72 -1.48
CA HIS A 3 -8.81 19.89 -2.43
C HIS A 3 -9.67 18.64 -2.72
N PRO A 4 -10.22 18.51 -3.94
CA PRO A 4 -11.13 17.43 -4.25
C PRO A 4 -10.33 16.20 -4.68
N TYR A 5 -10.53 15.09 -3.98
CA TYR A 5 -10.04 13.74 -4.30
C TYR A 5 -8.53 13.50 -4.14
N HIS A 6 -8.17 13.03 -2.95
CA HIS A 6 -6.91 12.37 -2.67
C HIS A 6 -6.93 10.94 -3.22
N VAL A 7 -6.59 10.79 -4.51
CA VAL A 7 -6.63 9.49 -5.21
C VAL A 7 -5.28 8.81 -5.13
N GLY A 8 -5.20 7.66 -4.47
CA GLY A 8 -4.09 6.72 -4.64
C GLY A 8 -4.36 5.77 -5.81
N SER A 9 -3.30 5.31 -6.49
CA SER A 9 -3.40 4.22 -7.47
C SER A 9 -2.70 2.96 -6.95
N VAL A 10 -3.23 1.80 -7.31
CA VAL A 10 -2.56 0.51 -7.07
C VAL A 10 -2.54 -0.25 -8.38
N GLU A 11 -1.35 -0.61 -8.81
CA GLU A 11 -1.10 -1.44 -9.99
C GLU A 11 -0.64 -2.83 -9.55
N VAL A 12 -1.13 -3.86 -10.23
CA VAL A 12 -0.77 -5.26 -9.98
C VAL A 12 -0.30 -5.89 -11.29
N TRP A 13 0.95 -6.31 -11.32
CA TRP A 13 1.62 -6.91 -12.47
C TRP A 13 1.99 -8.36 -12.16
N HIS A 14 1.75 -9.29 -13.10
CA HIS A 14 2.21 -10.68 -12.96
C HIS A 14 3.49 -10.88 -13.76
N ASN A 15 4.58 -11.19 -13.07
CA ASN A 15 5.86 -11.46 -13.70
C ASN A 15 5.93 -12.95 -14.07
N ALA A 16 5.83 -13.26 -15.36
CA ALA A 16 5.83 -14.64 -15.83
C ALA A 16 7.14 -15.41 -15.55
N LYS A 17 8.27 -14.70 -15.36
CA LYS A 17 9.59 -15.31 -15.11
C LYS A 17 9.74 -15.73 -13.65
N THR A 18 9.45 -14.83 -12.72
CA THR A 18 9.51 -15.09 -11.27
C THR A 18 8.26 -15.77 -10.74
N GLN A 19 7.17 -15.73 -11.53
CA GLN A 19 5.84 -16.20 -11.17
C GLN A 19 5.21 -15.42 -10.02
N THR A 20 5.73 -14.24 -9.68
CA THR A 20 5.22 -13.40 -8.59
C THR A 20 4.26 -12.33 -9.12
N PHE A 21 3.37 -11.85 -8.27
CA PHE A 21 2.69 -10.59 -8.49
C PHE A 21 3.51 -9.47 -7.87
N GLU A 22 3.81 -8.45 -8.66
CA GLU A 22 4.44 -7.20 -8.27
C GLU A 22 3.34 -6.16 -8.11
N ILE A 23 3.23 -5.54 -6.94
CA ILE A 23 2.20 -4.55 -6.63
C ILE A 23 2.89 -3.24 -6.32
N THR A 24 2.49 -2.20 -7.05
CA THR A 24 2.97 -0.83 -6.83
C THR A 24 1.80 0.03 -6.43
N GLY A 25 1.87 0.64 -5.25
CA GLY A 25 0.91 1.66 -4.82
C GLY A 25 1.53 3.04 -4.90
N LYS A 26 0.82 4.03 -5.44
CA LYS A 26 1.22 5.44 -5.39
C LYS A 26 0.16 6.21 -4.61
N PHE A 27 0.56 6.80 -3.48
CA PHE A 27 -0.32 7.53 -2.57
C PHE A 27 0.23 8.93 -2.36
N PHE A 28 -0.62 9.93 -2.10
CA PHE A 28 -0.14 11.23 -1.66
C PHE A 28 0.50 11.11 -0.27
N THR A 29 1.59 11.84 -0.07
CA THR A 29 2.39 11.80 1.16
C THR A 29 1.54 12.09 2.39
N ASP A 30 0.80 13.22 2.36
CA ASP A 30 0.00 13.68 3.50
C ASP A 30 -1.09 12.67 3.92
N ASP A 31 -1.78 12.06 2.96
CA ASP A 31 -2.85 11.10 3.27
C ASP A 31 -2.30 9.81 3.86
N LEU A 32 -1.16 9.36 3.35
CA LEU A 32 -0.52 8.16 3.87
C LEU A 32 0.06 8.40 5.26
N GLU A 33 0.65 9.57 5.52
CA GLU A 33 1.03 9.98 6.88
C GLU A 33 -0.16 10.00 7.81
N ASN A 34 -1.24 10.66 7.42
CA ASN A 34 -2.46 10.76 8.23
C ASN A 34 -3.02 9.37 8.54
N ALA A 35 -3.14 8.50 7.54
CA ALA A 35 -3.63 7.13 7.73
C ALA A 35 -2.76 6.31 8.70
N ILE A 36 -1.43 6.41 8.60
CA ILE A 36 -0.49 5.71 9.48
C ILE A 36 -0.56 6.30 10.90
N ASN A 37 -0.50 7.62 11.02
CA ASN A 37 -0.52 8.34 12.28
C ASN A 37 -1.81 8.10 13.06
N GLU A 38 -2.95 8.12 12.37
CA GLU A 38 -4.26 7.88 12.98
C GLU A 38 -4.41 6.43 13.44
N ARG A 39 -3.99 5.46 12.61
CA ARG A 39 -4.10 4.03 12.91
C ARG A 39 -3.21 3.61 14.07
N PHE A 40 -1.96 4.07 14.08
CA PHE A 40 -0.96 3.64 15.06
C PHE A 40 -0.78 4.63 16.22
N LYS A 41 -1.60 5.70 16.27
CA LYS A 41 -1.57 6.76 17.30
C LYS A 41 -0.15 7.32 17.49
N THR A 42 0.44 7.74 16.37
CA THR A 42 1.81 8.24 16.29
C THR A 42 1.87 9.57 15.53
N SER A 43 3.06 10.17 15.42
CA SER A 43 3.31 11.42 14.71
C SER A 43 4.59 11.27 13.86
N LEU A 44 4.46 10.50 12.79
CA LEU A 44 5.51 10.22 11.83
C LEU A 44 5.30 11.04 10.57
N TYR A 45 6.42 11.40 9.95
CA TYR A 45 6.47 12.18 8.74
C TYR A 45 7.47 11.54 7.78
N PHE A 46 7.15 11.49 6.50
CA PHE A 46 8.10 11.22 5.43
C PHE A 46 9.13 12.35 5.35
N HIS A 47 10.24 12.10 4.64
CA HIS A 47 11.38 13.03 4.57
C HIS A 47 12.04 13.34 5.93
N ASN A 48 11.70 12.59 6.98
CA ASN A 48 12.27 12.72 8.32
C ASN A 48 13.01 11.43 8.71
N GLU A 49 14.34 11.53 8.76
CA GLU A 49 15.21 10.38 9.07
C GLU A 49 14.95 9.77 10.46
N LYS A 50 14.44 10.54 11.43
CA LYS A 50 14.06 10.00 12.75
C LYS A 50 12.81 9.13 12.69
N SER A 51 11.90 9.43 11.75
CA SER A 51 10.63 8.73 11.54
C SER A 51 10.79 7.50 10.66
N LYS A 52 11.77 7.51 9.74
CA LYS A 52 11.94 6.54 8.64
C LYS A 52 11.86 5.08 9.06
N ALA A 53 12.57 4.68 10.12
CA ALA A 53 12.58 3.28 10.57
C ALA A 53 11.19 2.83 11.08
N LEU A 54 10.50 3.69 11.83
CA LEU A 54 9.18 3.37 12.36
C LEU A 54 8.10 3.49 11.28
N MET A 55 8.21 4.47 10.39
CA MET A 55 7.35 4.64 9.22
C MET A 55 7.39 3.40 8.33
N ASN A 56 8.59 2.90 8.02
CA ASN A 56 8.75 1.70 7.21
C ASN A 56 8.04 0.48 7.82
N ARG A 57 8.19 0.29 9.13
CA ARG A 57 7.54 -0.81 9.86
C ARG A 57 6.02 -0.67 9.82
N TYR A 58 5.48 0.52 10.07
CA TYR A 58 4.04 0.72 10.09
C TYR A 58 3.42 0.70 8.69
N LEU A 59 4.15 1.15 7.67
CA LEU A 59 3.75 0.97 6.27
C LEU A 59 3.62 -0.50 5.91
N GLU A 60 4.60 -1.33 6.26
CA GLU A 60 4.53 -2.77 6.05
C GLU A 60 3.26 -3.35 6.69
N GLN A 61 3.03 -3.07 7.97
CA GLN A 61 1.85 -3.58 8.68
C GLN A 61 0.54 -3.09 8.05
N TYR A 62 0.47 -1.79 7.74
CA TYR A 62 -0.71 -1.16 7.14
C TYR A 62 -1.06 -1.75 5.79
N LEU A 63 -0.10 -1.78 4.86
CA LEU A 63 -0.30 -2.21 3.49
C LEU A 63 -0.62 -3.70 3.42
N LEU A 64 0.05 -4.53 4.22
CA LEU A 64 -0.26 -5.97 4.26
C LEU A 64 -1.65 -6.25 4.85
N GLU A 65 -2.21 -5.33 5.62
CA GLU A 65 -3.58 -5.43 6.16
C GLU A 65 -4.62 -4.89 5.18
N THR A 66 -4.34 -3.80 4.45
CA THR A 66 -5.30 -3.13 3.56
C THR A 66 -5.26 -3.60 2.12
N ILE A 67 -4.15 -4.17 1.64
CA ILE A 67 -4.00 -4.69 0.28
C ILE A 67 -3.97 -6.22 0.36
N LYS A 68 -4.94 -6.85 -0.30
CA LYS A 68 -5.02 -8.31 -0.41
C LYS A 68 -5.12 -8.69 -1.88
N VAL A 69 -4.27 -9.61 -2.31
CA VAL A 69 -4.39 -10.27 -3.61
C VAL A 69 -4.80 -11.71 -3.35
N GLN A 70 -5.83 -12.17 -4.03
CA GLN A 70 -6.29 -13.55 -3.95
C GLN A 70 -6.43 -14.16 -5.33
N THR A 71 -6.22 -15.47 -5.35
CA THR A 71 -6.50 -16.33 -6.51
C THR A 71 -7.68 -17.20 -6.17
N GLN A 72 -8.18 -17.96 -7.16
CA GLN A 72 -9.27 -18.93 -7.01
C GLN A 72 -9.14 -19.86 -5.78
N GLN A 73 -7.91 -20.16 -5.39
CA GLN A 73 -7.62 -21.17 -4.36
C GLN A 73 -7.42 -20.54 -2.97
N GLN A 74 -6.82 -19.35 -2.90
CA GLN A 74 -6.40 -18.75 -1.64
C GLN A 74 -6.00 -17.28 -1.76
N VAL A 75 -6.03 -16.59 -0.62
CA VAL A 75 -5.37 -15.30 -0.42
C VAL A 75 -3.86 -15.50 -0.46
N LEU A 76 -3.18 -14.70 -1.26
CA LEU A 76 -1.74 -14.74 -1.40
C LEU A 76 -1.06 -14.05 -0.23
N LYS A 77 0.02 -14.65 0.28
CA LYS A 77 0.93 -13.93 1.16
C LYS A 77 1.68 -12.89 0.33
N LEU A 78 1.54 -11.63 0.73
CA LEU A 78 2.33 -10.52 0.21
C LEU A 78 3.51 -10.26 1.15
N ASN A 79 4.62 -9.84 0.58
CA ASN A 79 5.81 -9.38 1.27
C ASN A 79 6.00 -7.90 0.94
N TYR A 80 6.30 -7.10 1.95
CA TYR A 80 6.64 -5.71 1.74
C TYR A 80 8.09 -5.58 1.28
N VAL A 81 8.30 -4.87 0.17
CA VAL A 81 9.63 -4.68 -0.43
C VAL A 81 10.23 -3.36 0.04
N GLY A 82 9.43 -2.30 0.12
CA GLY A 82 9.89 -0.98 0.51
C GLY A 82 8.97 0.14 0.05
N PHE A 83 9.44 1.37 0.25
CA PHE A 83 8.80 2.58 -0.24
C PHE A 83 9.83 3.56 -0.78
N GLU A 84 9.36 4.49 -1.60
CA GLU A 84 10.13 5.58 -2.19
C GLU A 84 9.32 6.87 -2.12
N GLU A 85 9.97 7.95 -1.68
CA GLU A 85 9.36 9.27 -1.58
C GLU A 85 9.57 10.03 -2.90
N ASP A 86 8.49 10.36 -3.61
CA ASP A 86 8.46 11.08 -4.89
C ASP A 86 7.69 12.40 -4.74
N ARG A 87 8.40 13.45 -4.35
CA ARG A 87 7.86 14.82 -4.18
C ARG A 87 6.65 14.85 -3.23
N GLU A 88 5.45 14.80 -3.80
CA GLU A 88 4.16 14.89 -3.08
C GLU A 88 3.48 13.52 -2.94
N ALA A 89 4.14 12.47 -3.40
CA ALA A 89 3.65 11.10 -3.34
C ALA A 89 4.67 10.15 -2.72
N VAL A 90 4.17 9.03 -2.22
CA VAL A 90 4.95 7.89 -1.75
C VAL A 90 4.56 6.69 -2.60
N ASN A 91 5.55 6.12 -3.27
CA ASN A 91 5.43 4.84 -3.94
C ASN A 91 5.73 3.73 -2.93
N VAL A 92 4.90 2.70 -2.88
CA VAL A 92 5.07 1.53 -2.02
C VAL A 92 5.06 0.27 -2.87
N TYR A 93 5.87 -0.71 -2.47
CA TYR A 93 6.13 -1.89 -3.26
C TYR A 93 5.85 -3.15 -2.44
N LEU A 94 4.99 -4.02 -2.96
CA LEU A 94 4.71 -5.35 -2.41
C LEU A 94 4.98 -6.42 -3.46
N GLU A 95 5.34 -7.61 -3.02
CA GLU A 95 5.50 -8.78 -3.89
C GLU A 95 4.78 -9.99 -3.29
N SER A 96 4.04 -10.74 -4.11
CA SER A 96 3.45 -11.99 -3.66
C SER A 96 4.47 -13.12 -3.60
N VAL A 97 4.16 -14.16 -2.83
CA VAL A 97 4.78 -15.48 -3.05
C VAL A 97 4.53 -15.96 -4.51
N PRO A 98 5.39 -16.82 -5.08
CA PRO A 98 5.21 -17.32 -6.45
C PRO A 98 3.88 -18.06 -6.66
N VAL A 99 3.19 -17.76 -7.76
CA VAL A 99 1.92 -18.34 -8.20
C VAL A 99 2.04 -18.81 -9.65
N LYS A 100 1.91 -20.13 -9.84
CA LYS A 100 1.96 -20.75 -11.16
C LYS A 100 0.61 -20.62 -11.89
N ARG A 101 0.61 -19.89 -13.00
CA ARG A 101 -0.51 -19.81 -13.96
C ARG A 101 -1.86 -19.48 -13.30
N PRO A 102 -1.99 -18.29 -12.67
CA PRO A 102 -3.27 -17.84 -12.12
C PRO A 102 -4.31 -17.75 -13.25
N ARG A 103 -5.50 -18.34 -13.08
CA ARG A 103 -6.60 -18.24 -14.06
C ARG A 103 -7.55 -17.07 -13.75
N GLN A 104 -7.63 -16.71 -12.47
CA GLN A 104 -8.39 -15.57 -11.99
C GLN A 104 -7.63 -14.97 -10.80
N VAL A 105 -7.64 -13.65 -10.74
CA VAL A 105 -7.00 -12.82 -9.72
C VAL A 105 -8.02 -11.79 -9.28
N GLU A 106 -8.12 -11.59 -7.97
CA GLU A 106 -8.89 -10.51 -7.38
C GLU A 106 -7.96 -9.73 -6.45
N ALA A 107 -7.96 -8.40 -6.61
CA ALA A 107 -7.25 -7.49 -5.73
C ALA A 107 -8.28 -6.69 -4.93
N LYS A 108 -8.16 -6.74 -3.61
CA LYS A 108 -8.92 -5.90 -2.68
C LYS A 108 -7.98 -4.85 -2.12
N VAL A 109 -8.34 -3.59 -2.30
CA VAL A 109 -7.58 -2.43 -1.83
C VAL A 109 -8.50 -1.60 -0.96
N ASN A 110 -8.29 -1.68 0.35
CA ASN A 110 -9.00 -0.88 1.35
C ASN A 110 -8.08 0.18 1.97
N THR A 111 -7.01 0.53 1.26
CA THR A 111 -6.04 1.54 1.70
C THR A 111 -6.69 2.92 1.70
N LEU A 112 -6.41 3.72 2.72
CA LEU A 112 -6.99 5.05 2.97
C LEU A 112 -8.51 5.08 3.19
N TYR A 113 -9.20 3.94 3.22
CA TYR A 113 -10.67 3.87 3.33
C TYR A 113 -11.23 4.58 4.57
N ASN A 114 -10.52 4.52 5.71
CA ASN A 114 -10.94 5.17 6.96
C ASN A 114 -10.92 6.71 6.90
N LEU A 115 -10.18 7.33 5.99
CA LEU A 115 -10.14 8.79 5.85
C LEU A 115 -11.34 9.35 5.07
N PHE A 116 -12.15 8.48 4.45
CA PHE A 116 -13.27 8.89 3.60
C PHE A 116 -14.66 8.65 4.22
N ASP A 117 -14.76 7.97 5.38
CA ASP A 117 -16.06 7.84 6.09
C ASP A 117 -16.55 9.18 6.65
N ASP A 118 -15.66 10.15 6.88
CA ASP A 118 -15.98 11.52 7.33
C ASP A 118 -16.38 12.46 6.16
N GLN A 119 -16.52 11.92 4.95
CA GLN A 119 -16.93 12.67 3.73
C GLN A 119 -18.33 12.25 3.25
N ILE A 120 -19.29 12.06 4.18
CA ILE A 120 -20.72 11.89 3.90
C ILE A 120 -21.55 12.94 4.66
#